data_AF-A0A2T6NMQ5-F1
#
_entry.id   AF-A0A2T6NMQ5-F1
#
_cell.length_a   1.000
_cell.length_b   1.000
_cell.length_c   1.000
_cell.angle_alpha   90.00
_cell.angle_beta   90.00
_cell.angle_gamma   90.00
#
_symmetry.space_group_name_H-M   'P 1'
#
loop_
_entity.id
_entity.type
_entity.pdbx_description
1 polymer ?
#
loop_
_entity_poly.entity_id
_entity_poly.type
_entity_poly.pdbx_seq_one_letter_code
_entity_poly.pdbx_strand_id
1 'polypeptide(L)'
;MIPLPSGQLAGISNIRARYHALRLNRVVGADTSHRDLYGFVDIIVKPDRLKNPPYHPSFVFSGYTLADLPRLHWSSSDYQAFDEWIQQEQQIREIEHVRKRVTGDKLVLTEKQYSYPKQLYSSLRKKIEQMSMHRASPVQWRQTLLNLSRSGVREEEITWSGLMPFLDKMEEDGRTAITRDQLLSHIDFSITRLSLTNEIVRDQACQLEFTEIPTSKSINLSIAPRAITGPSDCCVLRYVDPVHYYKVGYLKKQKGWNNLASSQQWFALDSVGNPIGDNETNQHHFATKEQAFTTASRHALQHLGIPVAYTHYGRYEHKSLYGGSDYREWLLTLPDYPLSHFTGHYHARNLLVHFRTKQRIDCRGRRLLFIEEIQSDWHQSGAMYGYKDRWPGRITPAPFRREWLSLALKLLLMHAAEDDFDAIAWTRGEVQESHYFKKLSTVKRLYDNEIPKIIGRLCEGLDLTIGNTRITTKEPRLQIARHLDKWFLTDRTGSFYTRPRYTQQEAMKVFSRHCKQIDLEVPVLILSRSAKEWIKNSGFPLFGEIAVD
;
A
#
# COMPACT_ATOMS: atom_id res chain seq x y z
N MET A 1 -13.28 20.78 20.12
CA MET A 1 -14.43 19.96 20.56
C MET A 1 -15.40 20.87 21.28
N ILE A 2 -16.70 20.59 21.18
CA ILE A 2 -17.80 21.31 21.82
C ILE A 2 -18.56 20.34 22.73
N PRO A 3 -19.03 20.76 23.93
CA PRO A 3 -19.99 19.99 24.71
C PRO A 3 -21.36 20.03 24.04
N LEU A 4 -21.91 18.86 23.73
CA LEU A 4 -23.27 18.74 23.23
C LEU A 4 -24.28 18.84 24.39
N PRO A 5 -25.55 19.23 24.14
CA PRO A 5 -26.63 19.20 25.12
C PRO A 5 -26.76 17.89 25.91
N SER A 6 -26.47 16.74 25.30
CA SER A 6 -26.40 15.43 25.98
C SER A 6 -25.23 15.25 26.97
N GLY A 7 -24.29 16.20 27.01
CA GLY A 7 -23.07 16.15 27.81
C GLY A 7 -21.88 15.46 27.12
N GLN A 8 -22.10 14.82 25.97
CA GLN A 8 -21.02 14.24 25.17
C GLN A 8 -20.15 15.35 24.55
N LEU A 9 -18.82 15.17 24.58
CA LEU A 9 -17.90 16.07 23.87
C LEU A 9 -17.65 15.54 22.47
N ALA A 10 -17.98 16.34 21.45
CA ALA A 10 -17.78 16.03 20.03
C ALA A 10 -16.89 17.07 19.36
N GLY A 11 -16.28 16.74 18.23
CA GLY A 11 -15.47 17.66 17.44
C GLY A 11 -15.17 17.12 16.05
N ILE A 12 -14.27 17.82 15.34
CA ILE A 12 -13.84 17.46 14.00
C ILE A 12 -12.34 17.21 13.95
N SER A 13 -11.90 16.36 13.03
CA SER A 13 -10.49 16.11 12.74
C SER A 13 -10.23 15.87 11.26
N ASN A 14 -9.25 16.58 10.70
CA ASN A 14 -8.82 16.42 9.30
C ASN A 14 -7.57 15.52 9.15
N ILE A 15 -7.11 14.87 10.23
CA ILE A 15 -5.83 14.13 10.22
C ILE A 15 -5.86 12.87 9.36
N ARG A 16 -7.05 12.34 9.04
CA ARG A 16 -7.25 11.20 8.11
C ARG A 16 -7.75 11.65 6.73
N ALA A 17 -7.65 12.93 6.39
CA ALA A 17 -8.10 13.45 5.11
C ALA A 17 -7.51 12.70 3.90
N ARG A 18 -6.21 12.40 3.91
CA ARG A 18 -5.56 11.60 2.84
C ARG A 18 -6.09 10.16 2.80
N TYR A 19 -6.29 9.54 3.96
CA TYR A 19 -6.85 8.19 4.08
C TYR A 19 -8.24 8.11 3.42
N HIS A 20 -9.07 9.14 3.63
CA HIS A 20 -10.38 9.26 3.00
C HIS A 20 -10.27 9.56 1.50
N ALA A 21 -9.37 10.45 1.10
CA ALA A 21 -9.15 10.82 -0.31
C ALA A 21 -8.77 9.62 -1.19
N LEU A 22 -7.83 8.78 -0.73
CA LEU A 22 -7.41 7.58 -1.46
C LEU A 22 -8.56 6.57 -1.66
N ARG A 23 -9.41 6.39 -0.64
CA ARG A 23 -10.56 5.45 -0.65
C ARG A 23 -11.75 5.93 -1.44
N LEU A 24 -12.06 7.23 -1.33
CA LEU A 24 -13.12 7.85 -2.11
C LEU A 24 -12.71 8.02 -3.57
N ASN A 25 -11.43 7.81 -3.91
CA ASN A 25 -10.86 8.03 -5.24
C ASN A 25 -11.23 9.44 -5.77
N ARG A 26 -11.16 10.44 -4.89
CA ARG A 26 -11.50 11.84 -5.20
C ARG A 26 -10.25 12.71 -5.16
N VAL A 27 -10.08 13.52 -6.19
CA VAL A 27 -9.07 14.57 -6.23
C VAL A 27 -9.61 15.77 -5.45
N VAL A 28 -8.81 16.29 -4.52
CA VAL A 28 -9.13 17.52 -3.79
C VAL A 28 -8.26 18.64 -4.35
N GLY A 29 -8.90 19.66 -4.91
CA GLY A 29 -8.26 20.83 -5.50
C GLY A 29 -8.70 22.14 -4.87
N ALA A 30 -8.26 23.24 -5.48
CA ALA A 30 -8.70 24.59 -5.12
C ALA A 30 -10.16 24.85 -5.53
N ASP A 31 -10.66 24.11 -6.51
CA ASP A 31 -12.01 24.14 -7.07
C ASP A 31 -13.03 23.28 -6.30
N THR A 32 -12.57 22.35 -5.46
CA THR A 32 -13.46 21.50 -4.65
C THR A 32 -14.24 22.37 -3.65
N SER A 33 -15.58 22.32 -3.64
CA SER A 33 -16.38 23.17 -2.75
C SER A 33 -16.12 22.90 -1.26
N HIS A 34 -16.46 23.85 -0.38
CA HIS A 34 -16.34 23.66 1.08
C HIS A 34 -17.12 22.43 1.57
N ARG A 35 -18.35 22.25 1.09
CA ARG A 35 -19.22 21.15 1.49
C ARG A 35 -18.70 19.80 1.00
N ASP A 36 -18.07 19.77 -0.18
CA ASP A 36 -17.43 18.54 -0.69
C ASP A 36 -16.24 18.10 0.18
N LEU A 37 -15.68 18.99 1.01
CA LEU A 37 -14.63 18.61 1.95
C LEU A 37 -15.12 17.77 3.13
N TYR A 38 -16.43 17.75 3.41
CA TYR A 38 -17.00 17.09 4.59
C TYR A 38 -16.71 15.59 4.61
N GLY A 39 -16.60 14.96 3.43
CA GLY A 39 -16.23 13.54 3.31
C GLY A 39 -14.80 13.20 3.70
N PHE A 40 -13.95 14.19 3.98
CA PHE A 40 -12.55 13.99 4.40
C PHE A 40 -12.29 14.39 5.85
N VAL A 41 -13.32 14.84 6.57
CA VAL A 41 -13.22 15.33 7.95
C VAL A 41 -13.98 14.38 8.85
N ASP A 42 -13.26 13.77 9.78
CA ASP A 42 -13.84 12.85 10.76
C ASP A 42 -14.56 13.61 11.87
N ILE A 43 -15.65 13.01 12.34
CA ILE A 43 -16.26 13.36 13.62
C ILE A 43 -15.54 12.57 14.71
N ILE A 44 -15.04 13.30 15.71
CA ILE A 44 -14.31 12.74 16.85
C ILE A 44 -15.06 12.96 18.14
N VAL A 45 -14.96 12.02 19.08
CA VAL A 45 -15.63 12.08 20.38
C VAL A 45 -14.61 11.86 21.50
N LYS A 46 -14.92 12.39 22.69
CA LYS A 46 -14.07 12.17 23.86
C LYS A 46 -14.48 10.85 24.49
N PRO A 47 -13.55 9.89 24.66
CA PRO A 47 -13.89 8.65 25.34
C PRO A 47 -14.14 8.89 26.83
N ASP A 48 -14.95 8.03 27.44
CA ASP A 48 -15.16 8.00 28.88
C ASP A 48 -13.81 7.85 29.61
N ARG A 49 -13.69 8.47 30.79
CA ARG A 49 -12.51 8.28 31.64
C ARG A 49 -12.49 6.86 32.17
N LEU A 50 -11.54 6.06 31.70
CA LEU A 50 -11.26 4.73 32.23
C LEU A 50 -10.09 4.81 33.20
N LYS A 51 -10.11 4.01 34.28
CA LYS A 51 -8.91 3.75 35.10
C LYS A 51 -7.99 2.82 34.31
N ASN A 52 -6.70 3.15 34.28
CA ASN A 52 -5.62 2.32 33.71
C ASN A 52 -5.74 1.85 32.23
N PRO A 53 -6.20 2.66 31.26
CA PRO A 53 -6.03 2.30 29.86
C PRO A 53 -4.53 2.30 29.49
N PRO A 54 -4.09 1.48 28.52
CA PRO A 54 -2.70 1.47 28.07
C PRO A 54 -2.22 2.82 27.47
N TYR A 55 -3.15 3.72 27.19
CA TYR A 55 -2.94 5.10 26.74
C TYR A 55 -4.20 5.93 27.01
N HIS A 56 -4.05 7.25 27.17
CA HIS A 56 -5.18 8.18 27.35
C HIS A 56 -5.36 9.05 26.11
N PRO A 57 -6.14 8.59 25.11
CA PRO A 57 -6.34 9.37 23.90
C PRO A 57 -7.18 10.61 24.21
N SER A 58 -6.80 11.76 23.66
CA SER A 58 -7.58 13.00 23.81
C SER A 58 -8.95 12.91 23.13
N PHE A 59 -9.08 12.04 22.13
CA PHE A 59 -10.30 11.73 21.39
C PHE A 59 -10.20 10.34 20.73
N VAL A 60 -11.34 9.78 20.33
CA VAL A 60 -11.46 8.63 19.43
C VAL A 60 -12.28 9.01 18.20
N PHE A 61 -12.11 8.26 17.11
CA PHE A 61 -12.91 8.46 15.90
C PHE A 61 -14.29 7.84 16.08
N SER A 62 -15.34 8.55 15.69
CA SER A 62 -16.72 8.03 15.77
C SER A 62 -17.03 6.97 14.71
N GLY A 63 -16.20 6.87 13.66
CA GLY A 63 -16.48 6.08 12.46
C GLY A 63 -17.23 6.85 11.37
N TYR A 64 -17.68 8.08 11.66
CA TYR A 64 -18.43 8.93 10.73
C TYR A 64 -17.62 10.15 10.30
N THR A 65 -17.90 10.62 9.09
CA THR A 65 -17.40 11.91 8.58
C THR A 65 -18.47 12.99 8.69
N LEU A 66 -18.11 14.25 8.45
CA LEU A 66 -19.11 15.32 8.36
C LEU A 66 -20.13 15.10 7.25
N ALA A 67 -19.80 14.33 6.21
CA ALA A 67 -20.76 13.97 5.16
C ALA A 67 -21.85 13.01 5.67
N ASP A 68 -21.57 12.28 6.75
CA ASP A 68 -22.51 11.35 7.38
C ASP A 68 -23.32 11.99 8.51
N LEU A 69 -23.16 13.30 8.77
CA LEU A 69 -23.87 14.01 9.84
C LEU A 69 -25.39 13.74 9.86
N PRO A 70 -26.11 13.69 8.71
CA PRO A 70 -27.54 13.38 8.70
C PRO A 70 -27.90 11.94 9.10
N ARG A 71 -26.92 11.03 9.14
CA ARG A 71 -27.10 9.60 9.46
C ARG A 71 -26.80 9.29 10.93
N LEU A 72 -26.30 10.26 11.70
CA LEU A 72 -25.99 10.06 13.11
C LEU A 72 -27.27 9.93 13.93
N HIS A 73 -27.27 9.00 14.88
CA HIS A 73 -28.36 8.82 15.85
C HIS A 73 -28.27 9.83 17.01
N TRP A 74 -28.04 11.11 16.70
CA TRP A 74 -28.03 12.20 17.68
C TRP A 74 -29.42 12.77 17.91
N SER A 75 -29.64 13.34 19.09
CA SER A 75 -30.85 14.14 19.34
C SER A 75 -30.89 15.36 18.43
N SER A 76 -32.08 15.87 18.11
CA SER A 76 -32.22 17.08 17.27
C SER A 76 -31.47 18.28 17.86
N SER A 77 -31.41 18.40 19.19
CA SER A 77 -30.66 19.44 19.88
C SER A 77 -29.15 19.28 19.74
N ASP A 78 -28.63 18.05 19.84
CA ASP A 78 -27.20 17.78 19.66
C ASP A 78 -26.77 18.04 18.21
N TYR A 79 -27.60 17.63 17.25
CA TYR A 79 -27.38 17.88 15.83
C TYR A 79 -27.29 19.39 15.56
N GLN A 80 -28.28 20.16 16.00
CA GLN A 80 -28.32 21.61 15.76
C GLN A 80 -27.12 22.32 16.40
N ALA A 81 -26.80 22.00 17.65
CA ALA A 81 -25.65 22.60 18.34
C ALA A 81 -24.32 22.32 17.62
N PHE A 82 -24.15 21.10 17.09
CA PHE A 82 -22.95 20.73 16.35
C PHE A 82 -22.90 21.37 14.95
N ASP A 83 -24.02 21.42 14.24
CA ASP A 83 -24.13 22.04 12.91
C ASP A 83 -23.83 23.55 12.96
N GLU A 84 -24.38 24.26 13.95
CA GLU A 84 -24.06 25.67 14.17
C GLU A 84 -22.58 25.87 14.51
N TRP A 85 -21.98 24.95 15.27
CA TRP A 85 -20.57 25.01 15.64
C TRP A 85 -19.62 24.81 14.46
N ILE A 86 -19.90 23.87 13.54
CA ILE A 86 -19.02 23.63 12.38
C ILE A 86 -19.04 24.78 11.35
N GLN A 87 -20.07 25.63 11.39
CA GLN A 87 -20.19 26.82 10.55
C GLN A 87 -19.41 28.03 11.09
N GLN A 88 -18.81 27.93 12.28
CA GLN A 88 -17.96 28.98 12.83
C GLN A 88 -16.63 29.09 12.06
N GLU A 89 -16.07 30.31 12.01
CA GLU A 89 -14.90 30.63 11.18
C GLU A 89 -13.69 29.71 11.45
N GLN A 90 -13.44 29.38 12.72
CA GLN A 90 -12.31 28.51 13.09
C GLN A 90 -12.49 27.10 12.50
N GLN A 91 -13.69 26.55 12.54
CA GLN A 91 -14.01 25.19 12.08
C GLN A 91 -14.00 25.14 10.56
N ILE A 92 -14.51 26.19 9.90
CA ILE A 92 -14.38 26.36 8.45
C ILE A 92 -12.90 26.30 8.04
N ARG A 93 -12.02 27.05 8.71
CA ARG A 93 -10.57 27.04 8.43
C ARG A 93 -9.96 25.65 8.62
N GLU A 94 -10.34 24.93 9.67
CA GLU A 94 -9.88 23.55 9.90
C GLU A 94 -10.38 22.57 8.84
N ILE A 95 -11.60 22.72 8.35
CA ILE A 95 -12.12 21.90 7.24
C ILE A 95 -11.33 22.23 5.96
N GLU A 96 -11.12 23.50 5.64
CA GLU A 96 -10.37 23.95 4.47
C GLU A 96 -8.90 23.47 4.45
N HIS A 97 -8.30 23.23 5.63
CA HIS A 97 -6.97 22.63 5.73
C HIS A 97 -6.86 21.23 5.10
N VAL A 98 -7.98 20.54 4.84
CA VAL A 98 -8.00 19.29 4.05
C VAL A 98 -7.27 19.47 2.72
N ARG A 99 -7.44 20.60 2.03
CA ARG A 99 -6.82 20.86 0.73
C ARG A 99 -5.31 20.70 0.79
N LYS A 100 -4.68 21.27 1.82
CA LYS A 100 -3.23 21.19 2.04
C LYS A 100 -2.76 19.79 2.46
N ARG A 101 -3.61 18.99 3.12
CA ARG A 101 -3.25 17.63 3.57
C ARG A 101 -3.36 16.58 2.46
N VAL A 102 -4.28 16.78 1.52
CA VAL A 102 -4.51 15.85 0.41
C VAL A 102 -3.63 16.20 -0.79
N THR A 103 -3.42 17.49 -1.08
CA THR A 103 -2.54 17.92 -2.18
C THR A 103 -1.08 17.77 -1.78
N GLY A 104 -0.37 16.82 -2.39
CA GLY A 104 1.05 16.57 -2.09
C GLY A 104 1.78 15.79 -3.19
N ASP A 105 1.08 14.89 -3.89
CA ASP A 105 1.66 14.13 -4.98
C ASP A 105 1.30 14.76 -6.34
N LYS A 106 2.27 14.79 -7.28
CA LYS A 106 2.01 15.20 -8.68
C LYS A 106 1.09 14.22 -9.43
N LEU A 107 0.86 13.04 -8.86
CA LEU A 107 0.10 11.94 -9.43
C LEU A 107 -1.23 11.78 -8.71
N VAL A 108 -2.27 11.39 -9.44
CA VAL A 108 -3.55 10.99 -8.87
C VAL A 108 -3.41 9.56 -8.35
N LEU A 109 -3.19 9.44 -7.04
CA LEU A 109 -3.08 8.16 -6.35
C LEU A 109 -4.45 7.69 -5.85
N THR A 110 -4.66 6.39 -5.89
CA THR A 110 -5.69 5.68 -5.11
C THR A 110 -5.03 4.49 -4.41
N GLU A 111 -5.81 3.70 -3.68
CA GLU A 111 -5.29 2.56 -2.94
C GLU A 111 -6.00 1.26 -3.34
N LYS A 112 -5.22 0.17 -3.41
CA LYS A 112 -5.74 -1.19 -3.45
C LYS A 112 -5.71 -1.76 -2.04
N GLN A 113 -6.87 -2.19 -1.53
CA GLN A 113 -6.99 -2.78 -0.20
C GLN A 113 -6.99 -4.31 -0.25
N TYR A 114 -6.34 -4.94 0.71
CA TYR A 114 -6.28 -6.40 0.84
C TYR A 114 -7.05 -6.88 2.07
N SER A 115 -7.71 -8.03 1.94
CA SER A 115 -8.54 -8.63 2.99
C SER A 115 -7.75 -9.46 4.00
N TYR A 116 -6.46 -9.74 3.76
CA TYR A 116 -5.63 -10.60 4.63
C TYR A 116 -5.70 -10.26 6.12
N PRO A 117 -5.67 -8.98 6.56
CA PRO A 117 -5.78 -8.67 7.99
C PRO A 117 -7.09 -9.14 8.64
N LYS A 118 -8.17 -9.31 7.86
CA LYS A 118 -9.47 -9.83 8.36
C LYS A 118 -9.43 -11.33 8.66
N GLN A 119 -8.46 -12.06 8.12
CA GLN A 119 -8.26 -13.49 8.36
C GLN A 119 -7.45 -13.75 9.65
N LEU A 120 -6.96 -12.70 10.30
CA LEU A 120 -6.26 -12.82 11.57
C LEU A 120 -7.26 -13.03 12.71
N TYR A 121 -7.07 -14.06 13.53
CA TYR A 121 -7.98 -14.39 14.62
C TYR A 121 -7.41 -14.02 15.99
N SER A 122 -8.27 -13.75 16.97
CA SER A 122 -7.84 -13.54 18.36
C SER A 122 -7.69 -14.89 19.09
N SER A 123 -6.47 -15.18 19.56
CA SER A 123 -6.20 -16.34 20.42
C SER A 123 -6.89 -16.19 21.77
N LEU A 124 -6.95 -14.96 22.29
CA LEU A 124 -7.68 -14.64 23.52
C LEU A 124 -9.16 -15.02 23.41
N ARG A 125 -9.83 -14.60 22.33
CA ARG A 125 -11.23 -14.92 22.06
C ARG A 125 -11.46 -16.44 22.02
N LYS A 126 -10.67 -17.17 21.22
CA LYS A 126 -10.78 -18.63 21.11
C LYS A 126 -10.66 -19.32 22.47
N LYS A 127 -9.68 -18.89 23.30
CA LYS A 127 -9.51 -19.47 24.62
C LYS A 127 -10.66 -19.17 25.57
N ILE A 128 -11.19 -17.95 25.56
CA ILE A 128 -12.37 -17.61 26.37
C ILE A 128 -13.57 -18.45 25.93
N GLU A 129 -13.81 -18.62 24.63
CA GLU A 129 -14.91 -19.44 24.09
C GLU A 129 -14.83 -20.91 24.56
N GLN A 130 -13.63 -21.45 24.70
CA GLN A 130 -13.37 -22.83 25.13
C GLN A 130 -13.38 -23.02 26.66
N MET A 131 -13.44 -21.96 27.46
CA MET A 131 -13.44 -22.06 28.92
C MET A 131 -14.74 -22.68 29.45
N SER A 132 -14.61 -23.56 30.44
CA SER A 132 -15.74 -24.09 31.23
C SER A 132 -16.33 -23.06 32.20
N MET A 133 -15.59 -22.00 32.54
CA MET A 133 -16.07 -20.93 33.40
C MET A 133 -17.10 -20.05 32.66
N HIS A 134 -18.37 -20.16 33.07
CA HIS A 134 -19.48 -19.41 32.44
C HIS A 134 -19.76 -18.05 33.10
N ARG A 135 -19.49 -17.91 34.40
CA ARG A 135 -19.81 -16.71 35.19
C ARG A 135 -18.80 -16.57 36.32
N ALA A 136 -18.26 -15.36 36.50
CA ALA A 136 -17.31 -15.04 37.56
C ALA A 136 -17.36 -13.55 37.90
N SER A 137 -16.77 -13.14 39.02
CA SER A 137 -16.66 -11.73 39.38
C SER A 137 -15.69 -10.97 38.45
N PRO A 138 -15.76 -9.63 38.34
CA PRO A 138 -14.82 -8.86 37.52
C PRO A 138 -13.35 -9.13 37.89
N VAL A 139 -13.06 -9.24 39.18
CA VAL A 139 -11.71 -9.54 39.72
C VAL A 139 -11.25 -10.95 39.30
N GLN A 140 -12.13 -11.94 39.39
CA GLN A 140 -11.82 -13.32 38.96
C GLN A 140 -11.55 -13.41 37.46
N TRP A 141 -12.36 -12.71 36.64
CA TRP A 141 -12.11 -12.61 35.20
C TRP A 141 -10.77 -11.95 34.91
N ARG A 142 -10.45 -10.83 35.57
CA ARG A 142 -9.16 -10.14 35.40
C ARG A 142 -7.99 -11.08 35.65
N GLN A 143 -7.99 -11.80 36.77
CA GLN A 143 -6.93 -12.75 37.10
C GLN A 143 -6.84 -13.90 36.09
N THR A 144 -7.99 -14.40 35.63
CA THR A 144 -8.05 -15.46 34.61
C THR A 144 -7.44 -15.02 33.30
N LEU A 145 -7.78 -13.81 32.82
CA LEU A 145 -7.20 -13.22 31.62
C LEU A 145 -5.68 -13.05 31.74
N LEU A 146 -5.20 -12.53 32.88
CA LEU A 146 -3.76 -12.40 33.12
C LEU A 146 -3.05 -13.77 33.14
N ASN A 147 -3.69 -14.81 33.68
CA ASN A 147 -3.15 -16.16 33.68
C ASN A 147 -3.09 -16.79 32.28
N LEU A 148 -3.95 -16.38 31.35
CA LEU A 148 -3.88 -16.85 29.96
C LEU A 148 -2.55 -16.51 29.27
N SER A 149 -1.84 -15.48 29.75
CA SER A 149 -0.49 -15.16 29.27
C SER A 149 0.48 -16.33 29.37
N ARG A 150 0.34 -17.15 30.42
CA ARG A 150 1.15 -18.35 30.66
C ARG A 150 0.83 -19.51 29.71
N SER A 151 -0.32 -19.43 29.03
CA SER A 151 -0.78 -20.43 28.07
C SER A 151 -0.67 -19.97 26.62
N GLY A 152 0.08 -18.90 26.33
CA GLY A 152 0.36 -18.49 24.95
C GLY A 152 -0.48 -17.33 24.40
N VAL A 153 -1.41 -16.76 25.18
CA VAL A 153 -2.03 -15.47 24.81
C VAL A 153 -1.01 -14.35 25.06
N ARG A 154 -0.82 -13.44 24.11
CA ARG A 154 0.12 -12.33 24.32
C ARG A 154 -0.46 -11.29 25.28
N GLU A 155 0.37 -10.74 26.16
CA GLU A 155 -0.02 -9.64 27.05
C GLU A 155 -0.55 -8.42 26.29
N GLU A 156 0.06 -8.11 25.13
CA GLU A 156 -0.43 -7.05 24.25
C GLU A 156 -1.87 -7.33 23.77
N GLU A 157 -2.23 -8.59 23.45
CA GLU A 157 -3.58 -8.93 23.00
C GLU A 157 -4.61 -8.64 24.10
N ILE A 158 -4.31 -9.03 25.34
CA ILE A 158 -5.17 -8.74 26.50
C ILE A 158 -5.29 -7.23 26.70
N THR A 159 -4.18 -6.50 26.61
CA THR A 159 -4.13 -5.05 26.76
C THR A 159 -4.98 -4.33 25.71
N TRP A 160 -4.94 -4.78 24.46
CA TRP A 160 -5.65 -4.17 23.33
C TRP A 160 -7.06 -4.71 23.09
N SER A 161 -7.50 -5.70 23.86
CA SER A 161 -8.83 -6.32 23.72
C SER A 161 -10.00 -5.48 24.21
N GLY A 162 -9.74 -4.39 24.94
CA GLY A 162 -10.77 -3.59 25.61
C GLY A 162 -11.34 -4.23 26.89
N LEU A 163 -10.95 -5.46 27.23
CA LEU A 163 -11.50 -6.18 28.38
C LEU A 163 -11.04 -5.61 29.73
N MET A 164 -9.78 -5.18 29.86
CA MET A 164 -9.27 -4.68 31.14
C MET A 164 -10.02 -3.42 31.61
N PRO A 165 -10.17 -2.37 30.79
CA PRO A 165 -10.96 -1.21 31.19
C PRO A 165 -12.46 -1.52 31.40
N PHE A 166 -13.01 -2.47 30.65
CA PHE A 166 -14.39 -2.94 30.86
C PHE A 166 -14.56 -3.58 32.25
N LEU A 167 -13.65 -4.47 32.64
CA LEU A 167 -13.66 -5.11 33.96
C LEU A 167 -13.48 -4.10 35.10
N ASP A 168 -12.58 -3.13 34.93
CA ASP A 168 -12.38 -2.04 35.89
C ASP A 168 -13.67 -1.23 36.10
N LYS A 169 -14.36 -0.86 35.01
CA LYS A 169 -15.64 -0.16 35.08
C LYS A 169 -16.74 -0.99 35.76
N MET A 170 -16.84 -2.28 35.43
CA MET A 170 -17.83 -3.17 36.06
C MET A 170 -17.58 -3.37 37.55
N GLU A 171 -16.31 -3.39 37.99
CA GLU A 171 -15.95 -3.42 39.40
C GLU A 171 -16.36 -2.13 40.12
N GLU A 172 -16.11 -0.96 39.51
CA GLU A 172 -16.53 0.35 40.04
C GLU A 172 -18.05 0.49 40.16
N ASP A 173 -18.78 -0.04 39.18
CA ASP A 173 -20.25 -0.07 39.18
C ASP A 173 -20.82 -1.10 40.18
N GLY A 174 -19.97 -1.78 40.96
CA GLY A 174 -20.37 -2.73 42.00
C GLY A 174 -20.93 -4.05 41.46
N ARG A 175 -20.61 -4.42 40.22
CA ARG A 175 -21.11 -5.66 39.60
C ARG A 175 -20.47 -6.88 40.24
N THR A 176 -21.29 -7.80 40.71
CA THR A 176 -20.82 -9.01 41.41
C THR A 176 -20.47 -10.16 40.46
N ALA A 177 -21.01 -10.16 39.24
CA ALA A 177 -20.74 -11.21 38.26
C ALA A 177 -20.91 -10.74 36.82
N ILE A 178 -20.06 -11.28 35.93
CA ILE A 178 -20.07 -11.09 34.48
C ILE A 178 -20.11 -12.48 33.84
N THR A 179 -20.94 -12.64 32.80
CA THR A 179 -20.99 -13.90 32.03
C THR A 179 -19.90 -13.94 30.96
N ARG A 180 -19.51 -15.15 30.55
CA ARG A 180 -18.58 -15.36 29.44
C ARG A 180 -19.04 -14.67 28.16
N ASP A 181 -20.34 -14.70 27.86
CA ASP A 181 -20.90 -14.07 26.65
C ASP A 181 -20.82 -12.55 26.71
N GLN A 182 -21.05 -11.95 27.88
CA GLN A 182 -20.82 -10.51 28.10
C GLN A 182 -19.35 -10.13 27.93
N LEU A 183 -18.43 -11.00 28.38
CA LEU A 183 -17.00 -10.78 28.19
C LEU A 183 -16.64 -10.83 26.69
N LEU A 184 -17.11 -11.86 25.97
CA LEU A 184 -16.88 -12.04 24.54
C LEU A 184 -17.46 -10.91 23.68
N SER A 185 -18.62 -10.37 24.06
CA SER A 185 -19.25 -9.24 23.35
C SER A 185 -18.49 -7.93 23.53
N HIS A 186 -17.65 -7.81 24.57
CA HIS A 186 -16.84 -6.61 24.86
C HIS A 186 -15.41 -6.70 24.33
N ILE A 187 -15.01 -7.80 23.67
CA ILE A 187 -13.73 -7.87 22.96
C ILE A 187 -13.80 -6.92 21.77
N ASP A 188 -13.02 -5.84 21.81
CA ASP A 188 -12.94 -4.85 20.75
C ASP A 188 -11.49 -4.52 20.39
N PHE A 189 -11.13 -4.82 19.15
CA PHE A 189 -9.83 -4.48 18.56
C PHE A 189 -9.93 -3.32 17.55
N SER A 190 -11.05 -2.59 17.50
CA SER A 190 -11.30 -1.48 16.56
C SER A 190 -10.15 -0.48 16.51
N ILE A 191 -9.57 -0.13 17.66
CA ILE A 191 -8.48 0.85 17.76
C ILE A 191 -7.16 0.33 17.17
N THR A 192 -6.95 -0.99 17.20
CA THR A 192 -5.76 -1.64 16.61
C THR A 192 -6.06 -2.29 15.27
N ARG A 193 -7.20 -1.94 14.65
CA ARG A 193 -7.61 -2.45 13.35
C ARG A 193 -6.52 -2.18 12.33
N LEU A 194 -6.12 -3.25 11.65
CA LEU A 194 -5.10 -3.24 10.61
C LEU A 194 -5.71 -2.95 9.25
N SER A 195 -5.03 -2.14 8.43
CA SER A 195 -5.34 -1.95 7.02
C SER A 195 -4.09 -2.16 6.19
N LEU A 196 -4.12 -3.17 5.31
CA LEU A 196 -3.06 -3.48 4.35
C LEU A 196 -3.43 -2.93 2.97
N THR A 197 -2.60 -2.03 2.43
CA THR A 197 -2.85 -1.40 1.13
C THR A 197 -1.59 -1.30 0.26
N ASN A 198 -1.79 -1.12 -1.05
CA ASN A 198 -0.78 -0.57 -1.95
C ASN A 198 -1.28 0.78 -2.50
N GLU A 199 -0.38 1.76 -2.67
CA GLU A 199 -0.69 2.94 -3.48
C GLU A 199 -0.61 2.54 -4.97
N ILE A 200 -1.65 2.89 -5.72
CA ILE A 200 -1.73 2.65 -7.17
C ILE A 200 -1.96 3.98 -7.89
N VAL A 201 -1.29 4.16 -9.01
CA VAL A 201 -1.50 5.30 -9.90
C VAL A 201 -2.56 4.92 -10.89
N ARG A 202 -3.56 5.78 -11.04
CA ARG A 202 -4.46 5.74 -12.19
C ARG A 202 -3.68 6.20 -13.41
N ASP A 203 -3.33 5.30 -14.31
CA ASP A 203 -2.69 5.71 -15.57
C ASP A 203 -3.70 6.54 -16.35
N GLN A 204 -3.45 7.83 -16.61
CA GLN A 204 -4.39 8.61 -17.42
C GLN A 204 -4.42 8.12 -18.89
N ALA A 205 -3.49 7.25 -19.28
CA ALA A 205 -3.59 6.48 -20.50
C ALA A 205 -4.35 5.17 -20.22
N CYS A 206 -5.50 4.98 -20.89
CA CYS A 206 -5.89 3.63 -21.27
C CYS A 206 -4.69 2.99 -22.00
N GLN A 207 -4.42 1.70 -21.88
CA GLN A 207 -3.38 1.06 -22.68
C GLN A 207 -4.04 0.00 -23.53
N LEU A 208 -4.42 0.40 -24.74
CA LEU A 208 -4.74 -0.56 -25.79
C LEU A 208 -3.52 -1.47 -25.99
N GLU A 209 -3.76 -2.78 -26.09
CA GLU A 209 -2.71 -3.79 -26.24
C GLU A 209 -2.44 -4.02 -27.73
N PHE A 210 -1.53 -3.22 -28.27
CA PHE A 210 -1.17 -3.29 -29.67
C PHE A 210 -0.31 -4.52 -29.99
N THR A 211 -0.86 -5.41 -30.81
CA THR A 211 -0.15 -6.54 -31.42
C THR A 211 0.39 -6.16 -32.79
N GLU A 212 1.60 -6.61 -33.11
CA GLU A 212 2.23 -6.35 -34.40
C GLU A 212 1.67 -7.31 -35.47
N ILE A 213 1.20 -6.76 -36.59
CA ILE A 213 0.66 -7.56 -37.68
C ILE A 213 1.79 -7.88 -38.68
N PRO A 214 1.98 -9.16 -39.07
CA PRO A 214 2.89 -9.53 -40.14
C PRO A 214 2.48 -8.85 -41.44
N THR A 215 3.36 -8.03 -42.01
CA THR A 215 3.14 -7.32 -43.27
C THR A 215 2.86 -8.30 -44.39
N SER A 216 1.65 -8.31 -44.94
CA SER A 216 1.39 -8.83 -46.28
C SER A 216 0.59 -7.80 -47.07
N LYS A 217 1.28 -7.18 -48.04
CA LYS A 217 0.79 -6.20 -49.01
C LYS A 217 0.40 -4.83 -48.43
N SER A 218 0.87 -3.79 -49.14
CA SER A 218 0.35 -2.43 -49.06
C SER A 218 -1.18 -2.51 -49.06
N ILE A 219 -1.79 -2.09 -47.96
CA ILE A 219 -3.25 -2.06 -47.85
C ILE A 219 -3.76 -1.17 -48.98
N ASN A 220 -4.74 -1.69 -49.73
CA ASN A 220 -5.46 -0.95 -50.75
C ASN A 220 -5.79 0.46 -50.21
N LEU A 221 -5.57 1.47 -51.06
CA LEU A 221 -5.80 2.90 -50.81
C LEU A 221 -7.24 3.26 -50.36
N SER A 222 -8.11 2.28 -50.09
CA SER A 222 -9.47 2.44 -49.59
C SER A 222 -9.59 2.61 -48.07
N ILE A 223 -8.49 2.46 -47.31
CA ILE A 223 -8.41 2.86 -45.88
C ILE A 223 -7.47 4.06 -45.73
N ALA A 224 -7.41 4.93 -46.75
CA ALA A 224 -6.73 6.21 -46.65
C ALA A 224 -7.47 7.06 -45.59
N PRO A 225 -6.82 7.45 -44.47
CA PRO A 225 -7.42 8.42 -43.59
C PRO A 225 -7.65 9.70 -44.41
N ARG A 226 -8.76 10.40 -44.12
CA ARG A 226 -9.04 11.77 -44.62
C ARG A 226 -7.96 12.80 -44.20
N ALA A 227 -6.78 12.36 -43.76
CA ALA A 227 -5.63 13.12 -43.29
C ALA A 227 -4.33 12.90 -44.13
N ILE A 228 -4.39 12.19 -45.27
CA ILE A 228 -3.27 12.14 -46.23
C ILE A 228 -3.35 13.36 -47.16
N THR A 229 -2.39 14.28 -47.06
CA THR A 229 -2.32 15.50 -47.89
C THR A 229 -1.28 15.43 -49.03
N GLY A 230 -0.66 14.27 -49.28
CA GLY A 230 0.42 14.11 -50.27
C GLY A 230 0.30 12.89 -51.20
N PRO A 231 0.42 13.06 -52.54
CA PRO A 231 0.25 11.98 -53.53
C PRO A 231 1.39 10.93 -53.61
N SER A 232 2.45 11.04 -52.81
CA SER A 232 3.70 10.23 -52.94
C SER A 232 4.07 9.37 -51.72
N ASP A 233 3.17 9.21 -50.75
CA ASP A 233 3.46 8.52 -49.48
C ASP A 233 2.84 7.12 -49.44
N CYS A 234 3.62 6.11 -49.06
CA CYS A 234 3.12 4.77 -48.78
C CYS A 234 2.68 4.67 -47.31
N CYS A 235 1.43 4.25 -47.10
CA CYS A 235 0.82 4.05 -45.81
C CYS A 235 1.00 2.59 -45.36
N VAL A 236 1.53 2.38 -44.16
CA VAL A 236 1.75 1.04 -43.59
C VAL A 236 1.06 0.97 -42.23
N LEU A 237 0.00 0.17 -42.13
CA LEU A 237 -0.53 -0.24 -40.83
C LEU A 237 0.36 -1.35 -40.27
N ARG A 238 0.73 -1.21 -38.99
CA ARG A 238 1.68 -2.11 -38.34
C ARG A 238 1.15 -2.76 -37.07
N TYR A 239 0.28 -2.06 -36.36
CA TYR A 239 -0.19 -2.48 -35.05
C TYR A 239 -1.71 -2.43 -34.98
N VAL A 240 -2.30 -3.42 -34.30
CA VAL A 240 -3.74 -3.47 -34.00
C VAL A 240 -3.97 -3.88 -32.55
N ASP A 241 -4.89 -3.21 -31.89
CA ASP A 241 -5.47 -3.69 -30.64
C ASP A 241 -6.55 -4.74 -30.98
N PRO A 242 -6.40 -6.00 -30.56
CA PRO A 242 -7.27 -7.09 -31.01
C PRO A 242 -8.68 -7.04 -30.38
N VAL A 243 -8.86 -6.27 -29.31
CA VAL A 243 -10.12 -6.22 -28.55
C VAL A 243 -11.03 -5.11 -29.07
N HIS A 244 -10.50 -3.90 -29.23
CA HIS A 244 -11.23 -2.69 -29.60
C HIS A 244 -10.95 -2.24 -31.03
N TYR A 245 -10.09 -2.96 -31.77
CA TYR A 245 -9.80 -2.76 -33.19
C TYR A 245 -9.19 -1.40 -33.58
N TYR A 246 -8.57 -0.71 -32.63
CA TYR A 246 -7.75 0.47 -32.90
C TYR A 246 -6.51 0.07 -33.68
N LYS A 247 -6.05 0.94 -34.57
CA LYS A 247 -4.92 0.64 -35.47
C LYS A 247 -3.89 1.75 -35.44
N VAL A 248 -2.61 1.39 -35.52
CA VAL A 248 -1.51 2.34 -35.61
C VAL A 248 -0.61 1.98 -36.78
N GLY A 249 -0.25 3.00 -37.54
CA GLY A 249 0.58 2.89 -38.73
C GLY A 249 1.54 4.05 -38.88
N TYR A 250 2.30 4.01 -39.97
CA TYR A 250 3.19 5.10 -40.36
C TYR A 250 3.14 5.37 -41.86
N LEU A 251 3.43 6.61 -42.22
CA LEU A 251 3.64 7.08 -43.58
C LEU A 251 5.13 7.04 -43.90
N LYS A 252 5.46 6.62 -45.12
CA LYS A 252 6.82 6.61 -45.64
C LYS A 252 6.82 7.15 -47.07
N LYS A 253 7.66 8.15 -47.37
CA LYS A 253 7.84 8.66 -48.74
C LYS A 253 8.37 7.58 -49.67
N GLN A 254 7.80 7.45 -50.88
CA GLN A 254 8.45 6.66 -51.94
C GLN A 254 9.80 7.30 -52.30
N LYS A 255 10.85 6.50 -52.45
CA LYS A 255 12.21 6.99 -52.76
C LYS A 255 12.22 7.67 -54.13
N GLY A 256 12.42 8.99 -54.16
CA GLY A 256 13.15 9.67 -55.23
C GLY A 256 14.66 9.66 -54.89
N TRP A 257 15.51 9.44 -55.88
CA TRP A 257 16.97 9.38 -55.74
C TRP A 257 17.48 10.67 -55.04
N ASN A 258 18.29 10.52 -53.99
CA ASN A 258 18.96 11.57 -53.19
C ASN A 258 18.13 12.24 -52.06
N ASN A 259 18.04 11.59 -50.90
CA ASN A 259 18.50 12.15 -49.61
C ASN A 259 18.32 11.16 -48.45
N LEU A 260 19.33 11.13 -47.56
CA LEU A 260 19.43 10.27 -46.38
C LEU A 260 18.62 10.86 -45.21
N ALA A 261 17.35 10.44 -45.09
CA ALA A 261 16.59 10.23 -43.84
C ALA A 261 15.11 10.11 -44.20
N SER A 262 14.55 8.90 -44.13
CA SER A 262 13.10 8.74 -44.25
C SER A 262 12.44 9.31 -42.98
N SER A 263 11.86 10.51 -43.05
CA SER A 263 10.96 11.02 -42.01
C SER A 263 9.72 10.13 -41.96
N GLN A 264 9.67 9.20 -41.01
CA GLN A 264 8.47 8.40 -40.75
C GLN A 264 7.52 9.23 -39.89
N GLN A 265 6.29 9.39 -40.33
CA GLN A 265 5.23 10.01 -39.54
C GLN A 265 4.22 8.94 -39.13
N TRP A 266 3.98 8.82 -37.84
CA TRP A 266 3.07 7.84 -37.26
C TRP A 266 1.65 8.40 -37.19
N PHE A 267 0.64 7.55 -37.32
CA PHE A 267 -0.76 7.93 -37.16
C PHE A 267 -1.54 6.84 -36.43
N ALA A 268 -2.68 7.22 -35.86
CA ALA A 268 -3.58 6.32 -35.15
C ALA A 268 -4.99 6.40 -35.74
N LEU A 269 -5.69 5.27 -35.77
CA LEU A 269 -7.07 5.14 -36.21
C LEU A 269 -7.93 4.54 -35.10
N ASP A 270 -9.17 5.01 -34.99
CA ASP A 270 -10.17 4.43 -34.10
C ASP A 270 -10.68 3.06 -34.60
N SER A 271 -11.63 2.47 -33.86
CA SER A 271 -12.23 1.17 -34.17
C SER A 271 -12.94 1.11 -35.53
N VAL A 272 -13.34 2.26 -36.08
CA VAL A 272 -14.07 2.40 -37.35
C VAL A 272 -13.12 2.80 -38.50
N GLY A 273 -11.91 3.26 -38.18
CA GLY A 273 -10.88 3.67 -39.15
C GLY A 273 -10.75 5.17 -39.34
N ASN A 274 -11.33 6.00 -38.46
CA ASN A 274 -11.15 7.46 -38.52
C ASN A 274 -9.81 7.87 -37.92
N PRO A 275 -9.13 8.89 -38.49
CA PRO A 275 -7.88 9.40 -37.94
C PRO A 275 -8.11 10.08 -36.59
N ILE A 276 -7.28 9.72 -35.61
CA ILE A 276 -7.33 10.28 -34.27
C ILE A 276 -6.35 11.45 -34.21
N GLY A 277 -6.82 12.62 -33.77
CA GLY A 277 -6.02 13.83 -33.60
C GLY A 277 -5.50 13.99 -32.18
N ASP A 278 -4.44 14.77 -32.03
CA ASP A 278 -4.04 15.30 -30.73
C ASP A 278 -5.07 16.33 -30.22
N ASN A 279 -5.48 16.25 -28.96
CA ASN A 279 -6.56 17.08 -28.43
C ASN A 279 -6.19 18.57 -28.29
N GLU A 280 -4.90 18.91 -28.21
CA GLU A 280 -4.44 20.29 -28.05
C GLU A 280 -4.14 20.94 -29.40
N THR A 281 -3.52 20.19 -30.31
CA THR A 281 -3.01 20.70 -31.58
C THR A 281 -3.84 20.29 -32.79
N ASN A 282 -4.76 19.33 -32.62
CA ASN A 282 -5.54 18.67 -33.67
C ASN A 282 -4.67 18.05 -34.79
N GLN A 283 -3.40 17.75 -34.48
CA GLN A 283 -2.50 17.09 -35.42
C GLN A 283 -2.74 15.58 -35.43
N HIS A 284 -2.81 15.00 -36.62
CA HIS A 284 -3.05 13.56 -36.84
C HIS A 284 -1.79 12.75 -37.10
N HIS A 285 -0.62 13.39 -37.04
CA HIS A 285 0.68 12.80 -37.37
C HIS A 285 1.65 12.99 -36.20
N PHE A 286 2.34 11.92 -35.84
CA PHE A 286 3.21 11.85 -34.67
C PHE A 286 4.64 11.50 -35.05
N ALA A 287 5.61 11.99 -34.29
CA ALA A 287 7.03 11.74 -34.56
C ALA A 287 7.45 10.30 -34.17
N THR A 288 6.77 9.70 -33.20
CA THR A 288 7.09 8.35 -32.70
C THR A 288 5.85 7.46 -32.59
N LYS A 289 6.06 6.13 -32.61
CA LYS A 289 4.98 5.15 -32.41
C LYS A 289 4.36 5.23 -31.02
N GLU A 290 5.14 5.58 -30.01
CA GLU A 290 4.67 5.70 -28.62
C GLU A 290 3.68 6.85 -28.47
N GLN A 291 3.89 7.96 -29.19
CA GLN A 291 2.94 9.06 -29.27
C GLN A 291 1.62 8.61 -29.90
N ALA A 292 1.68 7.88 -31.02
CA ALA A 292 0.49 7.35 -31.68
C ALA A 292 -0.27 6.35 -30.79
N PHE A 293 0.44 5.46 -30.07
CA PHE A 293 -0.16 4.54 -29.11
C PHE A 293 -0.87 5.30 -27.99
N THR A 294 -0.20 6.29 -27.39
CA THR A 294 -0.74 7.11 -26.30
C THR A 294 -1.99 7.86 -26.75
N THR A 295 -1.99 8.44 -27.94
CA THR A 295 -3.13 9.17 -28.49
C THR A 295 -4.31 8.25 -28.79
N ALA A 296 -4.06 7.09 -29.40
CA ALA A 296 -5.07 6.06 -29.67
C ALA A 296 -5.77 5.60 -28.38
N SER A 297 -4.96 5.27 -27.40
CA SER A 297 -5.37 4.90 -26.04
C SER A 297 -6.23 5.98 -25.37
N ARG A 298 -5.80 7.24 -25.41
CA ARG A 298 -6.56 8.36 -24.82
C ARG A 298 -7.93 8.53 -25.48
N HIS A 299 -7.98 8.44 -26.81
CA HIS A 299 -9.24 8.48 -27.56
C HIS A 299 -10.18 7.33 -27.15
N ALA A 300 -9.64 6.11 -27.00
CA ALA A 300 -10.42 4.96 -26.55
C ALA A 300 -10.97 5.14 -25.12
N LEU A 301 -10.20 5.74 -24.21
CA LEU A 301 -10.69 6.11 -22.89
C LEU A 301 -11.88 7.07 -22.95
N GLN A 302 -11.79 8.10 -23.79
CA GLN A 302 -12.81 9.15 -23.90
C GLN A 302 -14.11 8.65 -24.56
N HIS A 303 -14.00 7.80 -25.59
CA HIS A 303 -15.12 7.44 -26.45
C HIS A 303 -15.70 6.04 -26.17
N LEU A 304 -14.91 5.11 -25.66
CA LEU A 304 -15.35 3.74 -25.36
C LEU A 304 -15.47 3.46 -23.86
N GLY A 305 -15.01 4.37 -23.00
CA GLY A 305 -15.07 4.19 -21.54
C GLY A 305 -14.27 2.97 -21.06
N ILE A 306 -13.21 2.59 -21.80
CA ILE A 306 -12.39 1.43 -21.47
C ILE A 306 -11.82 1.60 -20.06
N PRO A 307 -11.81 0.54 -19.22
CA PRO A 307 -11.24 0.60 -17.89
C PRO A 307 -9.79 1.10 -17.92
N VAL A 308 -9.52 2.05 -17.03
CA VAL A 308 -8.19 2.61 -16.87
C VAL A 308 -7.27 1.58 -16.23
N ALA A 309 -6.06 1.41 -16.79
CA ALA A 309 -5.05 0.56 -16.17
C ALA A 309 -4.55 1.22 -14.87
N TYR A 310 -4.48 0.42 -13.80
CA TYR A 310 -3.85 0.85 -12.55
C TYR A 310 -2.50 0.18 -12.44
N THR A 311 -1.48 0.97 -12.16
CA THR A 311 -0.12 0.46 -11.91
C THR A 311 0.26 0.70 -10.46
N HIS A 312 1.00 -0.24 -9.87
CA HIS A 312 1.52 -0.06 -8.52
C HIS A 312 2.52 1.10 -8.51
N TYR A 313 2.35 2.02 -7.56
CA TYR A 313 3.24 3.15 -7.43
C TYR A 313 4.53 2.73 -6.71
N GLY A 314 5.62 2.61 -7.47
CA GLY A 314 6.91 2.19 -6.93
C GLY A 314 7.80 3.35 -6.47
N ARG A 315 7.48 4.00 -5.34
CA ARG A 315 8.26 5.15 -4.81
C ARG A 315 9.75 4.82 -4.63
N TYR A 316 10.05 3.58 -4.25
CA TYR A 316 11.38 3.04 -3.96
C TYR A 316 11.81 1.90 -4.90
N GLU A 317 11.14 1.71 -6.05
CA GLU A 317 11.50 0.62 -6.99
C GLU A 317 12.96 0.72 -7.46
N HIS A 318 13.48 1.93 -7.62
CA HIS A 318 14.89 2.20 -7.94
C HIS A 318 15.89 1.65 -6.91
N LYS A 319 15.45 1.32 -5.69
CA LYS A 319 16.26 0.67 -4.64
C LYS A 319 16.11 -0.85 -4.61
N SER A 320 15.29 -1.43 -5.49
CA SER A 320 15.12 -2.88 -5.56
C SER A 320 16.29 -3.53 -6.30
N LEU A 321 16.52 -4.83 -6.05
CA LEU A 321 17.46 -5.61 -6.86
C LEU A 321 17.02 -5.61 -8.33
N TYR A 322 17.96 -5.59 -9.27
CA TYR A 322 17.60 -5.57 -10.69
C TYR A 322 16.92 -6.86 -11.15
N GLY A 323 15.81 -6.74 -11.89
CA GLY A 323 15.04 -7.86 -12.43
C GLY A 323 13.94 -8.34 -11.49
N GLY A 324 13.08 -9.23 -12.00
CA GLY A 324 11.77 -9.52 -11.40
C GLY A 324 10.67 -8.65 -12.01
N SER A 325 9.43 -8.90 -11.61
CA SER A 325 8.24 -8.21 -12.12
C SER A 325 7.25 -7.92 -10.98
N ASP A 326 6.22 -7.12 -11.26
CA ASP A 326 5.14 -6.81 -10.31
C ASP A 326 5.67 -6.36 -8.94
N TYR A 327 6.47 -5.30 -8.99
CA TYR A 327 6.97 -4.64 -7.79
C TYR A 327 5.82 -3.97 -7.04
N ARG A 328 5.75 -4.20 -5.72
CA ARG A 328 4.70 -3.68 -4.85
C ARG A 328 5.28 -3.11 -3.56
N GLU A 329 4.71 -2.00 -3.11
CA GLU A 329 5.01 -1.37 -1.82
C GLU A 329 3.77 -1.48 -0.93
N TRP A 330 3.87 -2.30 0.10
CA TRP A 330 2.78 -2.64 0.99
C TRP A 330 2.84 -1.78 2.24
N LEU A 331 1.70 -1.19 2.58
CA LEU A 331 1.54 -0.31 3.73
C LEU A 331 0.57 -0.98 4.71
N LEU A 332 1.10 -1.42 5.87
CA LEU A 332 0.26 -1.89 6.97
C LEU A 332 0.08 -0.74 7.96
N THR A 333 -1.14 -0.21 8.00
CA THR A 333 -1.50 0.99 8.77
C THR A 333 -2.49 0.68 9.88
N LEU A 334 -2.53 1.56 10.89
CA LEU A 334 -3.52 1.57 11.96
C LEU A 334 -4.41 2.83 11.83
N PRO A 335 -5.39 2.83 10.92
CA PRO A 335 -6.14 4.03 10.56
C PRO A 335 -6.98 4.60 11.70
N ASP A 336 -7.52 3.75 12.57
CA ASP A 336 -8.38 4.12 13.69
C ASP A 336 -7.60 4.38 14.98
N TYR A 337 -6.28 4.14 14.97
CA TYR A 337 -5.44 4.39 16.13
C TYR A 337 -5.37 5.89 16.45
N PRO A 338 -5.60 6.34 17.70
CA PRO A 338 -5.85 7.75 18.01
C PRO A 338 -4.58 8.60 18.04
N LEU A 339 -3.45 8.04 18.47
CA LEU A 339 -2.17 8.74 18.39
C LEU A 339 -1.72 8.83 16.95
N SER A 340 -0.97 9.89 16.61
CA SER A 340 -0.47 10.09 15.27
C SER A 340 1.03 9.87 15.20
N HIS A 341 1.46 9.11 14.20
CA HIS A 341 2.84 8.95 13.79
C HIS A 341 2.94 9.12 12.28
N PHE A 342 3.93 9.91 11.84
CA PHE A 342 4.26 10.12 10.44
C PHE A 342 5.74 9.79 10.25
N THR A 343 6.06 9.18 9.12
CA THR A 343 7.43 8.86 8.72
C THR A 343 7.86 9.73 7.55
N GLY A 344 9.17 9.85 7.32
CA GLY A 344 9.73 10.47 6.12
C GLY A 344 9.60 9.61 4.85
N HIS A 345 9.25 8.31 4.98
CA HIS A 345 9.21 7.41 3.82
C HIS A 345 7.88 7.49 3.03
N TYR A 346 6.76 7.49 3.74
CA TYR A 346 5.43 7.48 3.15
C TYR A 346 4.55 8.54 3.81
N HIS A 347 3.59 9.07 3.06
CA HIS A 347 2.61 10.03 3.58
C HIS A 347 1.52 9.37 4.43
N ALA A 348 1.50 8.03 4.51
CA ALA A 348 0.55 7.29 5.31
C ALA A 348 0.71 7.56 6.81
N ARG A 349 -0.39 7.95 7.46
CA ARG A 349 -0.48 8.08 8.91
C ARG A 349 -0.46 6.71 9.57
N ASN A 350 0.19 6.61 10.72
CA ASN A 350 0.20 5.41 11.56
C ASN A 350 0.62 4.15 10.78
N LEU A 351 1.61 4.31 9.91
CA LEU A 351 2.26 3.21 9.23
C LEU A 351 3.03 2.36 10.24
N LEU A 352 2.48 1.18 10.55
CA LEU A 352 3.05 0.25 11.51
C LEU A 352 4.28 -0.44 10.92
N VAL A 353 4.14 -0.95 9.70
CA VAL A 353 5.21 -1.59 8.94
C VAL A 353 4.95 -1.37 7.46
N HIS A 354 6.02 -1.20 6.70
CA HIS A 354 5.98 -1.30 5.26
C HIS A 354 6.89 -2.43 4.79
N PHE A 355 6.53 -3.02 3.66
CA PHE A 355 7.37 -4.02 3.02
C PHE A 355 7.28 -3.89 1.51
N ARG A 356 8.37 -4.26 0.84
CA ARG A 356 8.54 -4.11 -0.61
C ARG A 356 8.76 -5.51 -1.18
N THR A 357 7.98 -5.87 -2.18
CA THR A 357 8.04 -7.21 -2.79
C THR A 357 8.06 -7.12 -4.29
N LYS A 358 8.42 -8.23 -4.92
CA LYS A 358 8.26 -8.46 -6.36
C LYS A 358 8.20 -9.95 -6.66
N GLN A 359 7.80 -10.29 -7.86
CA GLN A 359 7.83 -11.65 -8.36
C GLN A 359 9.18 -11.97 -9.00
N ARG A 360 9.69 -13.18 -8.74
CA ARG A 360 10.91 -13.71 -9.37
C ARG A 360 10.75 -15.18 -9.72
N ILE A 361 11.58 -15.64 -10.66
CA ILE A 361 11.82 -17.07 -10.89
C ILE A 361 13.21 -17.38 -10.37
N ASP A 362 13.34 -18.48 -9.63
CA ASP A 362 14.64 -18.93 -9.12
C ASP A 362 15.35 -19.89 -10.08
N CYS A 363 16.58 -20.30 -9.75
CA CYS A 363 17.36 -21.23 -10.58
C CYS A 363 16.73 -22.63 -10.74
N ARG A 364 15.67 -22.95 -9.98
CA ARG A 364 14.90 -24.21 -10.09
C ARG A 364 13.57 -24.03 -10.82
N GLY A 365 13.30 -22.85 -11.36
CA GLY A 365 12.04 -22.54 -12.06
C GLY A 365 10.86 -22.22 -11.13
N ARG A 366 11.07 -22.09 -9.82
CA ARG A 366 10.01 -21.79 -8.85
C ARG A 366 9.62 -20.32 -8.90
N ARG A 367 8.32 -20.05 -8.83
CA ARG A 367 7.77 -18.70 -8.72
C ARG A 367 7.85 -18.22 -7.27
N LEU A 368 8.66 -17.18 -7.07
CA LEU A 368 8.98 -16.60 -5.77
C LEU A 368 8.21 -15.30 -5.54
N LEU A 369 7.64 -15.16 -4.34
CA LEU A 369 7.39 -13.85 -3.75
C LEU A 369 8.70 -13.39 -3.09
N PHE A 370 9.41 -12.47 -3.76
CA PHE A 370 10.69 -11.97 -3.29
C PHE A 370 10.51 -10.71 -2.44
N ILE A 371 10.95 -10.75 -1.19
CA ILE A 371 10.94 -9.66 -0.23
C ILE A 371 12.22 -8.84 -0.39
N GLU A 372 12.06 -7.63 -0.90
CA GLU A 372 13.12 -6.63 -1.04
C GLU A 372 13.39 -5.91 0.28
N GLU A 373 12.34 -5.59 1.04
CA GLU A 373 12.48 -4.91 2.31
C GLU A 373 11.30 -5.20 3.23
N ILE A 374 11.55 -5.29 4.54
CA ILE A 374 10.56 -5.21 5.62
C ILE A 374 11.10 -4.23 6.68
N GLN A 375 10.33 -3.18 6.99
CA GLN A 375 10.77 -2.13 7.91
C GLN A 375 9.62 -1.47 8.67
N SER A 376 9.84 -1.19 9.96
CA SER A 376 8.95 -0.39 10.81
C SER A 376 9.67 0.87 11.29
N ASP A 377 9.44 2.01 10.63
CA ASP A 377 9.99 3.31 11.06
C ASP A 377 9.51 3.70 12.45
N TRP A 378 8.26 3.36 12.78
CA TRP A 378 7.65 3.68 14.06
C TRP A 378 8.37 2.95 15.20
N HIS A 379 8.58 1.64 15.07
CA HIS A 379 9.27 0.88 16.11
C HIS A 379 10.78 1.13 16.14
N GLN A 380 11.42 1.41 15.00
CA GLN A 380 12.81 1.87 14.97
C GLN A 380 12.97 3.20 15.72
N SER A 381 12.11 4.18 15.44
CA SER A 381 12.11 5.46 16.15
C SER A 381 11.84 5.28 17.63
N GLY A 382 10.87 4.43 18.00
CA GLY A 382 10.58 4.11 19.39
C GLY A 382 11.73 3.39 20.13
N ALA A 383 12.51 2.56 19.43
CA ALA A 383 13.71 1.95 19.98
C ALA A 383 14.85 2.96 20.17
N MET A 384 14.99 3.93 19.25
CA MET A 384 16.04 4.95 19.30
C MET A 384 15.77 6.06 20.31
N TYR A 385 14.53 6.55 20.38
CA TYR A 385 14.16 7.74 21.15
C TYR A 385 13.26 7.44 22.37
N GLY A 386 12.76 6.21 22.49
CA GLY A 386 11.79 5.80 23.52
C GLY A 386 10.36 6.23 23.20
N TYR A 387 9.39 5.57 23.85
CA TYR A 387 7.96 5.87 23.75
C TYR A 387 7.47 6.75 24.90
N LYS A 388 6.70 7.82 24.62
CA LYS A 388 5.87 8.56 25.61
C LYS A 388 4.73 9.34 24.94
N ASP A 389 3.65 9.58 25.69
CA ASP A 389 2.36 10.05 25.16
C ASP A 389 2.23 11.56 24.86
N ARG A 390 3.08 12.44 25.42
CA ARG A 390 2.75 13.89 25.48
C ARG A 390 3.92 14.89 25.52
N TRP A 391 4.98 14.80 24.71
CA TRP A 391 6.01 15.89 24.66
C TRP A 391 6.71 15.99 23.30
N PRO A 392 7.05 17.20 22.80
CA PRO A 392 7.84 17.32 21.57
C PRO A 392 9.26 16.81 21.81
N GLY A 393 9.65 15.77 21.08
CA GLY A 393 10.96 15.11 21.15
C GLY A 393 10.95 13.60 21.44
N ARG A 394 9.79 12.96 21.63
CA ARG A 394 9.65 11.50 21.86
C ARG A 394 8.56 10.88 20.98
N ILE A 395 8.64 9.58 20.72
CA ILE A 395 7.80 8.86 19.76
C ILE A 395 6.53 8.34 20.43
N THR A 396 5.39 8.43 19.74
CA THR A 396 4.10 7.91 20.24
C THR A 396 4.15 6.37 20.37
N PRO A 397 3.60 5.76 21.43
CA PRO A 397 3.54 4.31 21.54
C PRO A 397 2.73 3.70 20.39
N ALA A 398 3.25 2.60 19.84
CA ALA A 398 2.59 1.79 18.84
C ALA A 398 2.32 0.39 19.39
N PRO A 399 1.15 -0.22 19.06
CA PRO A 399 0.92 -1.64 19.33
C PRO A 399 1.85 -2.52 18.49
N PHE A 400 1.91 -3.82 18.77
CA PHE A 400 2.73 -4.80 18.06
C PHE A 400 4.25 -4.59 18.19
N ARG A 401 4.72 -3.97 19.28
CA ARG A 401 6.15 -3.63 19.44
C ARG A 401 7.09 -4.81 19.26
N ARG A 402 6.68 -5.99 19.74
CA ARG A 402 7.46 -7.24 19.60
C ARG A 402 6.97 -8.13 18.44
N GLU A 403 5.82 -7.81 17.86
CA GLU A 403 5.08 -8.70 16.95
C GLU A 403 4.96 -8.15 15.53
N TRP A 404 5.36 -6.90 15.26
CA TRP A 404 5.20 -6.24 13.95
C TRP A 404 5.86 -7.03 12.80
N LEU A 405 7.01 -7.66 13.04
CA LEU A 405 7.70 -8.47 12.03
C LEU A 405 6.94 -9.78 11.77
N SER A 406 6.48 -10.45 12.83
CA SER A 406 5.63 -11.64 12.73
C SER A 406 4.35 -11.35 11.97
N LEU A 407 3.72 -10.21 12.26
CA LEU A 407 2.53 -9.73 11.56
C LEU A 407 2.78 -9.50 10.07
N ALA A 408 3.87 -8.84 9.69
CA ALA A 408 4.23 -8.66 8.28
C ALA A 408 4.45 -10.00 7.56
N LEU A 409 5.14 -10.93 8.20
CA LEU A 409 5.42 -12.26 7.63
C LEU A 409 4.15 -13.10 7.47
N LYS A 410 3.20 -13.06 8.42
CA LYS A 410 1.88 -13.72 8.28
C LYS A 410 1.12 -13.20 7.07
N LEU A 411 1.09 -11.87 6.87
CA LEU A 411 0.41 -11.26 5.73
C LEU A 411 1.08 -11.64 4.40
N LEU A 412 2.42 -11.74 4.38
CA LEU A 412 3.17 -12.21 3.21
C LEU A 412 2.92 -13.69 2.92
N LEU A 413 2.79 -14.53 3.95
CA LEU A 413 2.40 -15.94 3.82
C LEU A 413 0.99 -16.09 3.24
N MET A 414 0.03 -15.32 3.76
CA MET A 414 -1.34 -15.28 3.22
C MET A 414 -1.33 -14.84 1.74
N HIS A 415 -0.57 -13.80 1.41
CA HIS A 415 -0.45 -13.35 0.02
C HIS A 415 0.19 -14.41 -0.88
N ALA A 416 1.27 -15.03 -0.42
CA ALA A 416 1.98 -16.06 -1.19
C ALA A 416 1.11 -17.30 -1.44
N ALA A 417 0.32 -17.70 -0.45
CA ALA A 417 -0.64 -18.79 -0.59
C ALA A 417 -1.77 -18.41 -1.56
N GLU A 418 -2.37 -17.24 -1.41
CA GLU A 418 -3.48 -16.76 -2.24
C GLU A 418 -3.11 -16.68 -3.73
N ASP A 419 -1.98 -16.03 -4.04
CA ASP A 419 -1.49 -15.83 -5.40
C ASP A 419 -0.70 -17.05 -5.95
N ASP A 420 -0.72 -18.19 -5.25
CA ASP A 420 -0.12 -19.47 -5.64
C ASP A 420 1.38 -19.38 -5.98
N PHE A 421 2.16 -18.73 -5.10
CA PHE A 421 3.61 -18.79 -5.17
C PHE A 421 4.13 -20.14 -4.69
N ASP A 422 5.27 -20.58 -5.24
CA ASP A 422 5.94 -21.81 -4.81
C ASP A 422 6.78 -21.58 -3.55
N ALA A 423 7.23 -20.34 -3.35
CA ALA A 423 8.09 -19.99 -2.23
C ALA A 423 8.10 -18.48 -1.94
N ILE A 424 8.49 -18.14 -0.71
CA ILE A 424 8.86 -16.78 -0.31
C ILE A 424 10.38 -16.74 -0.16
N ALA A 425 11.04 -15.80 -0.83
CA ALA A 425 12.47 -15.56 -0.66
C ALA A 425 12.69 -14.13 -0.17
N TRP A 426 13.80 -13.88 0.52
CA TRP A 426 14.13 -12.53 0.99
C TRP A 426 15.60 -12.23 0.78
N THR A 427 15.91 -10.94 0.72
CA THR A 427 17.30 -10.49 0.60
C THR A 427 18.09 -10.72 1.89
N ARG A 428 19.42 -10.71 1.79
CA ARG A 428 20.33 -10.79 2.95
C ARG A 428 20.63 -9.40 3.49
N GLY A 429 21.07 -9.34 4.74
CA GLY A 429 21.48 -8.10 5.39
C GLY A 429 22.59 -7.33 4.66
N GLU A 430 23.52 -8.05 4.02
CA GLU A 430 24.62 -7.45 3.26
C GLU A 430 24.14 -6.67 2.02
N VAL A 431 23.03 -7.09 1.41
CA VAL A 431 22.43 -6.39 0.28
C VAL A 431 21.84 -5.06 0.78
N GLN A 432 21.19 -5.06 1.94
CA GLN A 432 20.70 -3.83 2.57
C GLN A 432 21.84 -2.86 2.89
N GLU A 433 22.94 -3.34 3.48
CA GLU A 433 24.13 -2.52 3.76
C GLU A 433 24.72 -1.92 2.47
N SER A 434 24.71 -2.69 1.38
CA SER A 434 25.18 -2.25 0.07
C SER A 434 24.31 -1.12 -0.50
N HIS A 435 22.98 -1.16 -0.32
CA HIS A 435 22.08 -0.09 -0.78
C HIS A 435 22.28 1.25 -0.08
N TYR A 436 22.68 1.23 1.19
CA TYR A 436 22.86 2.44 1.99
C TYR A 436 24.33 2.85 2.17
N PHE A 437 25.27 2.11 1.57
CA PHE A 437 26.71 2.28 1.74
C PHE A 437 27.16 2.44 3.20
N LYS A 438 26.43 1.80 4.11
CA LYS A 438 26.59 1.93 5.57
C LYS A 438 26.51 0.56 6.22
N LYS A 439 27.31 0.35 7.26
CA LYS A 439 27.18 -0.83 8.13
C LYS A 439 25.90 -0.69 8.95
N LEU A 440 25.00 -1.65 8.81
CA LEU A 440 23.67 -1.68 9.42
C LEU A 440 23.52 -2.99 10.19
N SER A 441 24.29 -3.16 11.27
CA SER A 441 24.33 -4.41 12.05
C SER A 441 22.96 -4.88 12.54
N THR A 442 22.10 -3.95 12.97
CA THR A 442 20.72 -4.25 13.37
C THR A 442 19.88 -4.77 12.21
N VAL A 443 20.01 -4.16 11.03
CA VAL A 443 19.33 -4.60 9.81
C VAL A 443 19.87 -5.95 9.38
N LYS A 444 21.19 -6.16 9.42
CA LYS A 444 21.79 -7.44 9.09
C LYS A 444 21.25 -8.56 9.96
N ARG A 445 21.17 -8.35 11.27
CA ARG A 445 20.56 -9.30 12.21
C ARG A 445 19.07 -9.56 11.91
N LEU A 446 18.32 -8.53 11.51
CA LEU A 446 16.90 -8.67 11.15
C LEU A 446 16.72 -9.70 10.02
N TYR A 447 17.45 -9.56 8.92
CA TYR A 447 17.33 -10.42 7.74
C TYR A 447 18.00 -11.79 7.91
N ASP A 448 19.19 -11.81 8.51
CA ASP A 448 20.02 -13.01 8.58
C ASP A 448 19.65 -13.91 9.78
N ASN A 449 18.97 -13.37 10.81
CA ASN A 449 18.63 -14.12 12.03
C ASN A 449 17.14 -14.06 12.41
N GLU A 450 16.55 -12.87 12.53
CA GLU A 450 15.20 -12.75 13.12
C GLU A 450 14.10 -13.22 12.16
N ILE A 451 14.19 -12.90 10.86
CA ILE A 451 13.24 -13.41 9.84
C ILE A 451 13.22 -14.95 9.79
N PRO A 452 14.36 -15.66 9.58
CA PRO A 452 14.37 -17.12 9.59
C PRO A 452 13.80 -17.72 10.88
N LYS A 453 14.14 -17.13 12.04
CA LYS A 453 13.67 -17.58 13.35
C LYS A 453 12.15 -17.44 13.51
N ILE A 454 11.59 -16.30 13.10
CA ILE A 454 10.15 -16.06 13.19
C ILE A 454 9.41 -16.94 12.19
N ILE A 455 9.90 -17.06 10.96
CA ILE A 455 9.34 -17.99 9.97
C ILE A 455 9.31 -19.41 10.53
N GLY A 456 10.44 -19.89 11.09
CA GLY A 456 10.50 -21.23 11.69
C GLY A 456 9.42 -21.47 12.75
N ARG A 457 9.14 -20.47 13.62
CA ARG A 457 8.07 -20.56 14.62
C ARG A 457 6.67 -20.45 14.02
N LEU A 458 6.46 -19.60 13.01
CA LEU A 458 5.17 -19.49 12.32
C LEU A 458 4.83 -20.74 11.50
N CYS A 459 5.84 -21.49 11.10
CA CYS A 459 5.73 -22.69 10.28
C CYS A 459 5.76 -23.99 11.11
N GLU A 460 5.84 -23.90 12.43
CA GLU A 460 5.85 -25.08 13.29
C GLU A 460 4.54 -25.87 13.12
N GLY A 461 4.66 -27.16 12.77
CA GLY A 461 3.51 -28.00 12.42
C GLY A 461 3.00 -27.87 10.98
N LEU A 462 3.58 -26.99 10.15
CA LEU A 462 3.28 -26.88 8.72
C LEU A 462 4.36 -27.59 7.89
N ASP A 463 3.95 -28.18 6.78
CA ASP A 463 4.86 -28.79 5.80
C ASP A 463 5.57 -27.70 4.97
N LEU A 464 6.52 -27.01 5.60
CA LEU A 464 7.25 -25.87 5.07
C LEU A 464 8.76 -26.07 5.28
N THR A 465 9.55 -25.78 4.25
CA THR A 465 11.01 -25.99 4.29
C THR A 465 11.76 -24.68 4.10
N ILE A 466 12.63 -24.35 5.06
CA ILE A 466 13.58 -23.23 4.93
C ILE A 466 14.87 -23.76 4.31
N GLY A 467 15.39 -23.06 3.31
CA GLY A 467 16.68 -23.36 2.70
C GLY A 467 17.22 -22.15 1.95
N ASN A 468 18.05 -22.42 0.94
CA ASN A 468 18.65 -21.39 0.10
C ASN A 468 18.33 -21.68 -1.37
N THR A 469 18.20 -20.61 -2.16
CA THR A 469 18.09 -20.67 -3.62
C THR A 469 18.95 -19.60 -4.26
N ARG A 470 19.04 -19.59 -5.59
CA ARG A 470 19.72 -18.54 -6.34
C ARG A 470 18.74 -17.81 -7.24
N ILE A 471 18.91 -16.49 -7.30
CA ILE A 471 18.18 -15.62 -8.20
C ILE A 471 19.15 -14.83 -9.06
N THR A 472 18.84 -14.73 -10.36
CA THR A 472 19.64 -13.91 -11.26
C THR A 472 19.34 -12.43 -11.01
N THR A 473 20.39 -11.63 -10.84
CA THR A 473 20.31 -10.19 -10.59
C THR A 473 21.56 -9.49 -11.14
N LYS A 474 21.72 -8.20 -10.86
CA LYS A 474 22.94 -7.45 -11.12
C LYS A 474 23.70 -7.19 -9.83
N GLU A 475 25.02 -7.10 -9.92
CA GLU A 475 25.87 -6.71 -8.80
C GLU A 475 25.45 -5.33 -8.25
N PRO A 476 25.26 -5.17 -6.92
CA PRO A 476 24.84 -3.91 -6.32
C PRO A 476 26.03 -2.94 -6.15
N ARG A 477 26.91 -2.85 -7.17
CA ARG A 477 28.10 -1.99 -7.15
C ARG A 477 27.76 -0.51 -7.29
N LEU A 478 26.68 -0.22 -8.03
CA LEU A 478 26.19 1.13 -8.27
C LEU A 478 24.87 1.35 -7.53
N GLN A 479 24.58 2.60 -7.22
CA GLN A 479 23.30 3.03 -6.67
C GLN A 479 22.64 4.01 -7.63
N ILE A 480 21.34 3.84 -7.86
CA ILE A 480 20.51 4.83 -8.53
C ILE A 480 20.02 5.84 -7.49
N ALA A 481 20.38 7.10 -7.67
CA ALA A 481 20.02 8.20 -6.80
C ALA A 481 19.28 9.29 -7.58
N ARG A 482 18.59 10.16 -6.85
CA ARG A 482 17.78 11.25 -7.41
C ARG A 482 18.25 12.59 -6.87
N HIS A 483 18.39 13.57 -7.76
CA HIS A 483 18.59 14.98 -7.42
C HIS A 483 17.53 15.79 -8.15
N LEU A 484 16.67 16.49 -7.40
CA LEU A 484 15.46 17.12 -7.94
C LEU A 484 14.61 16.13 -8.74
N ASP A 485 14.31 16.39 -10.01
CA ASP A 485 13.53 15.53 -10.91
C ASP A 485 14.41 14.59 -11.76
N LYS A 486 15.74 14.63 -11.61
CA LYS A 486 16.67 13.85 -12.43
C LYS A 486 17.36 12.74 -11.65
N TRP A 487 17.63 11.65 -12.35
CA TRP A 487 18.27 10.46 -11.82
C TRP A 487 19.72 10.36 -12.29
N PHE A 488 20.56 9.76 -11.43
CA PHE A 488 21.96 9.51 -11.69
C PHE A 488 22.43 8.23 -10.98
N LEU A 489 23.61 7.76 -11.37
CA LEU A 489 24.29 6.63 -10.76
C LEU A 489 25.55 7.08 -10.04
N THR A 490 25.83 6.47 -8.91
CA THR A 490 27.08 6.63 -8.16
C THR A 490 27.54 5.29 -7.60
N ASP A 491 28.84 5.10 -7.40
CA ASP A 491 29.37 4.04 -6.54
C ASP A 491 29.58 4.52 -5.10
N ARG A 492 30.02 3.60 -4.23
CA ARG A 492 30.30 3.87 -2.81
C ARG A 492 31.46 4.84 -2.60
N THR A 493 32.46 4.79 -3.46
CA THR A 493 33.72 5.56 -3.35
C THR A 493 33.60 6.95 -3.98
N GLY A 494 32.55 7.21 -4.76
CA GLY A 494 32.40 8.41 -5.59
C GLY A 494 33.24 8.39 -6.87
N SER A 495 33.92 7.29 -7.18
CA SER A 495 34.78 7.17 -8.37
C SER A 495 33.98 7.03 -9.66
N PHE A 496 32.83 6.37 -9.60
CA PHE A 496 31.88 6.29 -10.69
C PHE A 496 30.74 7.25 -10.41
N TYR A 497 30.51 8.20 -11.31
CA TYR A 497 29.44 9.18 -11.19
C TYR A 497 28.91 9.54 -12.57
N THR A 498 27.58 9.61 -12.70
CA THR A 498 26.93 10.19 -13.87
C THR A 498 26.27 11.51 -13.50
N ARG A 499 26.22 12.49 -14.42
CA ARG A 499 25.47 13.73 -14.19
C ARG A 499 23.96 13.45 -14.01
N PRO A 500 23.23 14.18 -13.14
CA PRO A 500 21.78 14.05 -12.98
C PRO A 500 21.06 14.52 -14.25
N ARG A 501 20.65 13.56 -15.08
CA ARG A 501 19.97 13.84 -16.34
C ARG A 501 18.96 12.77 -16.77
N TYR A 502 19.01 11.60 -16.15
CA TYR A 502 18.19 10.47 -16.57
C TYR A 502 16.78 10.54 -15.98
N THR A 503 15.83 9.95 -16.68
CA THR A 503 14.60 9.42 -16.05
C THR A 503 14.93 8.18 -15.21
N GLN A 504 14.01 7.74 -14.36
CA GLN A 504 14.19 6.52 -13.56
C GLN A 504 14.46 5.30 -14.45
N GLN A 505 13.69 5.14 -15.53
CA GLN A 505 13.84 4.02 -16.48
C GLN A 505 15.18 4.07 -17.22
N GLU A 506 15.64 5.25 -17.63
CA GLU A 506 16.95 5.41 -18.25
C GLU A 506 18.09 5.09 -17.28
N ALA A 507 17.99 5.53 -16.03
CA ALA A 507 18.97 5.20 -15.00
C ALA A 507 19.04 3.69 -14.75
N MET A 508 17.90 2.99 -14.75
CA MET A 508 17.87 1.52 -14.67
C MET A 508 18.52 0.83 -15.87
N LYS A 509 18.36 1.37 -17.09
CA LYS A 509 19.03 0.87 -18.31
C LYS A 509 20.54 1.12 -18.26
N VAL A 510 20.98 2.26 -17.72
CA VAL A 510 22.40 2.57 -17.53
C VAL A 510 22.98 1.61 -16.48
N PHE A 511 22.28 1.42 -15.37
CA PHE A 511 22.66 0.49 -14.31
C PHE A 511 22.85 -0.93 -14.86
N SER A 512 21.90 -1.43 -15.64
CA SER A 512 21.95 -2.80 -16.18
C SER A 512 23.13 -3.04 -17.13
N ARG A 513 23.60 -1.99 -17.83
CA ARG A 513 24.76 -2.04 -18.74
C ARG A 513 26.09 -2.02 -17.99
N HIS A 514 26.17 -1.30 -16.87
CA HIS A 514 27.42 -1.11 -16.12
C HIS A 514 27.64 -2.08 -14.96
N CYS A 515 26.62 -2.88 -14.62
CA CYS A 515 26.68 -3.91 -13.59
C CYS A 515 26.66 -5.30 -14.21
N LYS A 516 27.59 -6.15 -13.78
CA LYS A 516 27.63 -7.57 -14.17
C LYS A 516 26.41 -8.32 -13.66
N GLN A 517 25.97 -9.31 -14.44
CA GLN A 517 24.96 -10.26 -14.00
C GLN A 517 25.58 -11.25 -13.02
N ILE A 518 24.87 -11.54 -11.94
CA ILE A 518 25.28 -12.47 -10.89
C ILE A 518 24.10 -13.36 -10.52
N ASP A 519 24.40 -14.57 -10.03
CA ASP A 519 23.43 -15.42 -9.36
C ASP A 519 23.59 -15.25 -7.85
N LEU A 520 22.67 -14.48 -7.27
CA LEU A 520 22.70 -14.15 -5.84
C LEU A 520 22.04 -15.27 -5.05
N GLU A 521 22.76 -15.81 -4.07
CA GLU A 521 22.22 -16.78 -3.13
C GLU A 521 21.37 -16.10 -2.06
N VAL A 522 20.11 -16.52 -1.94
CA VAL A 522 19.13 -15.94 -1.02
C VAL A 522 18.45 -17.02 -0.18
N PRO A 523 18.09 -16.73 1.08
CA PRO A 523 17.19 -17.57 1.85
C PRO A 523 15.83 -17.73 1.18
N VAL A 524 15.22 -18.89 1.34
CA VAL A 524 13.91 -19.22 0.77
C VAL A 524 13.10 -20.11 1.71
N LEU A 525 11.81 -19.85 1.81
CA LEU A 525 10.79 -20.68 2.44
C LEU A 525 9.94 -21.31 1.33
N ILE A 526 10.02 -22.62 1.18
CA ILE A 526 9.26 -23.38 0.18
C ILE A 526 7.87 -23.69 0.74
N LEU A 527 6.84 -23.38 -0.05
CA LEU A 527 5.44 -23.57 0.31
C LEU A 527 4.92 -24.86 -0.33
N SER A 528 4.61 -25.87 0.47
CA SER A 528 3.88 -27.05 0.00
C SER A 528 2.43 -26.71 -0.33
N ARG A 529 1.77 -27.58 -1.10
CA ARG A 529 0.35 -27.44 -1.41
C ARG A 529 -0.52 -27.49 -0.15
N SER A 530 -0.25 -28.44 0.75
CA SER A 530 -0.96 -28.60 2.02
C SER A 530 -0.80 -27.37 2.91
N ALA A 531 0.40 -26.80 3.01
CA ALA A 531 0.63 -25.58 3.77
C ALA A 531 -0.15 -24.38 3.18
N LYS A 532 -0.17 -24.21 1.84
CA LYS A 532 -0.96 -23.16 1.20
C LYS A 532 -2.47 -23.31 1.47
N GLU A 533 -2.99 -24.52 1.38
CA GLU A 533 -4.40 -24.81 1.69
C GLU A 533 -4.73 -24.53 3.17
N TRP A 534 -3.84 -24.90 4.09
CA TRP A 534 -3.99 -24.59 5.52
C TRP A 534 -4.02 -23.07 5.77
N ILE A 535 -3.08 -22.32 5.19
CA ILE A 535 -3.01 -20.85 5.36
C ILE A 535 -4.31 -20.17 4.91
N LYS A 536 -4.86 -20.60 3.76
CA LYS A 536 -6.11 -20.05 3.21
C LYS A 536 -7.32 -20.32 4.11
N ASN A 537 -7.37 -21.48 4.75
CA ASN A 537 -8.54 -21.93 5.51
C ASN A 537 -8.49 -21.54 6.98
N SER A 538 -7.32 -21.60 7.62
CA SER A 538 -7.17 -21.43 9.07
C SER A 538 -6.73 -20.02 9.49
N GLY A 539 -6.04 -19.29 8.61
CA GLY A 539 -5.45 -17.99 8.92
C GLY A 539 -4.37 -18.07 10.01
N PHE A 540 -4.00 -16.92 10.56
CA PHE A 540 -3.00 -16.82 11.62
C PHE A 540 -3.55 -16.07 12.84
N PRO A 541 -3.00 -16.28 14.05
CA PRO A 541 -3.40 -15.47 15.19
C PRO A 541 -2.94 -14.01 14.98
N LEU A 542 -3.74 -13.05 15.44
CA LEU A 542 -3.43 -11.62 15.38
C LEU A 542 -2.17 -11.28 16.19
N PHE A 543 -2.03 -11.89 17.36
CA PHE A 543 -0.86 -11.79 18.23
C PHE A 543 -0.25 -13.16 18.49
N GLY A 544 1.08 -13.24 18.56
CA GLY A 544 1.79 -14.48 18.88
C GLY A 544 1.88 -15.45 17.69
N GLU A 545 2.16 -16.72 17.98
CA GLU A 545 2.30 -17.78 16.98
C GLU A 545 1.14 -18.79 17.09
N ILE A 546 1.03 -19.71 16.12
CA ILE A 546 0.04 -20.80 16.18
C ILE A 546 0.34 -21.60 17.46
N ALA A 547 -0.70 -21.88 18.26
CA ALA A 547 -0.55 -22.82 19.35
C ALA A 547 -0.40 -24.21 18.73
N VAL A 548 0.78 -24.81 18.89
CA VAL A 548 0.94 -26.25 18.67
C VAL A 548 0.33 -26.91 19.90
N ASP A 549 -0.85 -27.50 19.74
CA ASP A 549 -1.50 -28.30 20.79
C ASP A 549 -0.77 -29.63 21.00
#